data_AF-A0A4Z1HEJ8-F1
#
_entry.id   AF-A0A4Z1HEJ8-F1
#
_cell.length_a   1.000
_cell.length_b   1.000
_cell.length_c   1.000
_cell.angle_alpha   90.00
_cell.angle_beta   90.00
_cell.angle_gamma   90.00
#
_symmetry.space_group_name_H-M   'P 1'
#
loop_
_entity.id
_entity.type
_entity.pdbx_description
1 polymer ?
#
loop_
_entity_poly.entity_id
_entity_poly.type
_entity_poly.pdbx_seq_one_letter_code
_entity_poly.pdbx_strand_id
1 'polypeptide(L)'
;MSLPSRNSPTIKALIEKQKEKERNTIQVRVDILYRHAPFLKGACEHYSRGLDHSAINFPQTNDVVFKLFKAWLYKLHLGDLNATSNVALTNFCYPHMANLLDLYLFADMAKLPLLKNQCIAKYYKFTKATGYIMTPWLSYMWKYTTKEMLIRKFLLDLLTWEMPPLLFETNSKDFPEELRLELLINMGYVIQVARHGTSAIEKSNPLNDLNNYYEKVEKLDA
;
A
#
# COMPACT_ATOMS: atom_id res chain seq x y z
N MET A 1 29.29 -4.71 15.72
CA MET A 1 28.02 -5.32 15.28
C MET A 1 27.71 -6.51 16.16
N SER A 2 26.75 -6.39 17.08
CA SER A 2 26.34 -7.46 17.99
C SER A 2 25.16 -8.24 17.39
N LEU A 3 25.27 -9.57 17.38
CA LEU A 3 24.19 -10.47 16.97
C LEU A 3 22.95 -10.25 17.87
N PRO A 4 21.72 -10.27 17.32
CA PRO A 4 20.52 -10.14 18.14
C PRO A 4 20.40 -11.34 19.07
N SER A 5 20.29 -11.09 20.37
CA SER A 5 20.02 -12.10 21.39
C SER A 5 18.82 -12.98 20.98
N ARG A 6 18.95 -14.29 21.13
CA ARG A 6 17.86 -15.27 20.88
C ARG A 6 16.73 -15.18 21.92
N ASN A 7 16.90 -14.39 22.99
CA ASN A 7 15.96 -14.27 24.10
C ASN A 7 15.14 -12.97 24.08
N SER A 8 15.04 -12.28 22.94
CA SER A 8 14.23 -11.06 22.86
C SER A 8 12.73 -11.38 23.10
N PRO A 9 12.03 -10.61 23.95
CA PRO A 9 10.62 -10.83 24.20
C PRO A 9 9.80 -10.67 22.91
N THR A 10 8.70 -11.41 22.81
CA THR A 10 7.76 -11.34 21.68
C THR A 10 6.48 -10.64 22.09
N ILE A 11 6.01 -9.72 21.25
CA ILE A 11 4.68 -9.11 21.35
C ILE A 11 3.71 -9.94 20.52
N LYS A 12 2.53 -10.21 21.10
CA LYS A 12 1.39 -10.81 20.40
C LYS A 12 0.56 -9.68 19.79
N ALA A 13 0.60 -9.54 18.47
CA ALA A 13 -0.37 -8.69 17.78
C ALA A 13 -1.72 -9.45 17.70
N LEU A 14 -2.77 -8.85 18.27
CA LEU A 14 -4.13 -9.38 18.19
C LEU A 14 -4.84 -8.75 16.99
N ILE A 15 -5.33 -9.58 16.09
CA ILE A 15 -6.07 -9.15 14.90
C ILE A 15 -7.49 -9.64 15.04
N GLU A 16 -8.44 -8.71 15.16
CA GLU A 16 -9.88 -9.03 15.22
C GLU A 16 -10.43 -9.12 13.80
N LYS A 17 -10.96 -10.29 13.42
CA LYS A 17 -11.61 -10.51 12.12
C LYS A 17 -13.00 -9.88 12.08
N GLN A 18 -13.38 -9.34 10.92
CA GLN A 18 -14.59 -8.54 10.72
C GLN A 18 -15.93 -9.32 10.80
N LYS A 19 -15.93 -10.66 10.91
CA LYS A 19 -17.18 -11.46 10.82
C LYS A 19 -17.33 -12.59 11.83
N GLU A 20 -16.28 -12.97 12.54
CA GLU A 20 -16.33 -14.03 13.53
C GLU A 20 -15.52 -13.57 14.74
N LYS A 21 -15.96 -13.89 15.96
CA LYS A 21 -15.21 -13.64 17.21
C LYS A 21 -13.90 -14.47 17.28
N GLU A 22 -13.32 -14.86 16.15
CA GLU A 22 -12.04 -15.52 16.04
C GLU A 22 -10.93 -14.47 16.01
N ARG A 23 -10.08 -14.50 17.03
CA ARG A 23 -8.89 -13.65 17.14
C ARG A 23 -7.70 -14.40 16.55
N ASN A 24 -7.16 -13.88 15.45
CA ASN A 24 -5.89 -14.36 14.94
C ASN A 24 -4.76 -13.65 15.70
N THR A 25 -3.87 -14.42 16.32
CA THR A 25 -2.70 -13.87 17.01
C THR A 25 -1.46 -14.08 16.17
N ILE A 26 -0.76 -12.99 15.84
CA ILE A 26 0.52 -13.06 15.14
C ILE A 26 1.62 -12.56 16.07
N GLN A 27 2.61 -13.41 16.33
CA GLN A 27 3.74 -13.07 17.19
C GLN A 27 4.86 -12.39 16.39
N VAL A 28 5.36 -11.29 16.95
CA VAL A 28 6.47 -10.49 16.41
C VAL A 28 7.46 -10.21 17.53
N ARG A 29 8.76 -10.22 17.22
CA ARG A 29 9.81 -9.88 18.17
C ARG A 29 9.78 -8.38 18.49
N VAL A 30 9.82 -8.03 19.78
CA VAL A 30 9.74 -6.63 20.26
C VAL A 30 10.87 -5.79 19.70
N ASP A 31 12.09 -6.32 19.73
CA ASP A 31 13.28 -5.60 19.28
C ASP A 31 13.24 -5.28 17.79
N ILE A 32 12.70 -6.20 16.98
CA ILE A 32 12.51 -5.98 15.55
C ILE A 32 11.39 -4.97 15.28
N LEU A 33 10.26 -5.09 15.99
CA LEU A 33 9.13 -4.17 15.86
C LEU A 33 9.53 -2.74 16.22
N TYR A 34 10.21 -2.55 17.36
CA TYR A 34 10.58 -1.21 17.82
C TYR A 34 11.66 -0.57 16.96
N ARG A 35 12.57 -1.38 16.40
CA ARG A 35 13.62 -0.89 15.50
C ARG A 35 13.04 -0.37 14.17
N HIS A 36 12.05 -1.06 13.62
CA HIS A 36 11.56 -0.79 12.26
C HIS A 36 10.19 -0.10 12.20
N ALA A 37 9.48 -0.06 13.33
CA ALA A 37 8.20 0.61 13.51
C ALA A 37 8.15 1.32 14.88
N PRO A 38 9.00 2.33 15.12
CA PRO A 38 9.10 2.99 16.43
C PRO A 38 7.79 3.65 16.87
N PHE A 39 6.94 4.10 15.94
CA PHE A 39 5.60 4.59 16.25
C PHE A 39 4.75 3.53 16.97
N LEU A 40 4.88 2.26 16.57
CA LEU A 40 4.17 1.15 17.21
C LEU A 40 4.72 0.81 18.60
N LYS A 41 5.93 1.26 18.97
CA LYS A 41 6.45 1.13 20.34
C LYS A 41 5.57 1.86 21.34
N GLY A 42 5.27 3.15 21.07
CA GLY A 42 4.42 3.95 21.95
C GLY A 42 3.01 3.38 22.07
N ALA A 43 2.47 2.84 20.97
CA ALA A 43 1.19 2.13 20.98
C ALA A 43 1.27 0.86 21.86
N CYS A 44 2.28 0.00 21.65
CA CYS A 44 2.49 -1.21 22.45
C CYS A 44 2.57 -0.90 23.95
N GLU A 45 3.40 0.08 24.34
CA GLU A 45 3.63 0.45 25.74
C GLU A 45 2.34 0.96 26.41
N HIS A 46 1.54 1.75 25.69
CA HIS A 46 0.24 2.23 26.17
C HIS A 46 -0.78 1.10 26.37
N TYR A 47 -0.85 0.14 25.44
CA TYR A 47 -1.79 -0.99 25.52
C TYR A 47 -1.40 -2.06 26.55
N SER A 48 -0.13 -2.16 26.95
CA SER A 48 0.30 -3.10 28.01
C SER A 48 0.01 -2.65 29.45
N ARG A 49 -0.50 -1.43 29.68
CA ARG A 49 -0.87 -1.01 31.03
C ARG A 49 -2.09 -1.82 31.51
N GLY A 50 -1.83 -2.91 32.24
CA GLY A 50 -2.84 -3.76 32.88
C GLY A 50 -3.09 -5.13 32.22
N LEU A 51 -2.26 -5.57 31.27
CA LEU A 51 -2.37 -6.90 30.63
C LEU A 51 -1.03 -7.65 30.70
N ASP A 52 -1.09 -8.98 30.84
CA ASP A 52 0.10 -9.87 30.83
C ASP A 52 0.86 -9.85 29.48
N HIS A 53 0.25 -9.28 28.44
CA HIS A 53 0.80 -9.16 27.09
C HIS A 53 0.47 -7.78 26.50
N SER A 54 1.45 -7.08 25.92
CA SER A 54 1.17 -5.94 25.04
C SER A 54 0.48 -6.47 23.78
N ALA A 55 -0.72 -5.98 23.49
CA ALA A 55 -1.42 -6.28 22.24
C ALA A 55 -1.83 -4.97 21.57
N ILE A 56 -1.53 -4.83 20.27
CA ILE A 56 -2.08 -3.74 19.45
C ILE A 56 -3.32 -4.30 18.77
N ASN A 57 -4.48 -3.71 19.05
CA ASN A 57 -5.70 -3.96 18.29
C ASN A 57 -5.67 -3.11 17.03
N PHE A 58 -5.59 -3.77 15.88
CA PHE A 58 -5.66 -3.11 14.60
C PHE A 58 -7.09 -3.21 14.06
N PRO A 59 -7.79 -2.08 13.86
CA PRO A 59 -9.13 -2.13 13.34
C PRO A 59 -9.11 -2.73 11.92
N GLN A 60 -9.99 -3.72 11.70
CA GLN A 60 -10.45 -4.13 10.37
C GLN A 60 -9.36 -4.56 9.37
N THR A 61 -8.25 -5.14 9.85
CA THR A 61 -7.16 -5.55 8.95
C THR A 61 -7.24 -7.05 8.64
N ASN A 62 -7.14 -7.39 7.35
CA ASN A 62 -7.11 -8.77 6.86
C ASN A 62 -5.87 -9.53 7.42
N ASP A 63 -6.01 -10.81 7.75
CA ASP A 63 -4.90 -11.63 8.27
C ASP A 63 -3.73 -11.72 7.28
N VAL A 64 -4.03 -11.64 5.98
CA VAL A 64 -3.04 -11.62 4.91
C VAL A 64 -2.17 -10.35 4.97
N VAL A 65 -2.78 -9.18 5.21
CA VAL A 65 -2.07 -7.90 5.31
C VAL A 65 -1.08 -7.93 6.47
N PHE A 66 -1.48 -8.51 7.60
CA PHE A 66 -0.58 -8.71 8.73
C PHE A 66 0.55 -9.70 8.48
N LYS A 67 0.29 -10.79 7.75
CA LYS A 67 1.33 -11.72 7.33
C LYS A 67 2.35 -11.03 6.42
N LEU A 68 1.89 -10.19 5.49
CA LEU A 68 2.75 -9.37 4.62
C LEU A 68 3.56 -8.36 5.45
N PHE A 69 2.93 -7.64 6.38
CA PHE A 69 3.62 -6.72 7.27
C PHE A 69 4.69 -7.43 8.11
N LYS A 70 4.36 -8.58 8.71
CA LYS A 70 5.35 -9.38 9.47
C LYS A 70 6.51 -9.81 8.57
N ALA A 71 6.23 -10.33 7.38
CA ALA A 71 7.31 -10.72 6.46
C ALA A 71 8.19 -9.53 6.07
N TRP A 72 7.58 -8.36 5.82
CA TRP A 72 8.29 -7.12 5.55
C TRP A 72 9.13 -6.69 6.75
N LEU A 73 8.61 -6.70 7.96
CA LEU A 73 9.30 -6.22 9.16
C LEU A 73 10.63 -6.95 9.40
N TYR A 74 10.71 -8.24 9.05
CA TYR A 74 11.93 -9.04 9.18
C TYR A 74 12.92 -8.86 8.02
N LYS A 75 12.47 -8.39 6.85
CA LYS A 75 13.28 -8.30 5.62
C LYS A 75 13.52 -6.87 5.14
N LEU A 76 12.76 -5.92 5.66
CA LEU A 76 12.61 -4.54 5.18
C LEU A 76 12.30 -4.43 3.68
N HIS A 77 11.74 -5.49 3.12
CA HIS A 77 11.47 -5.61 1.70
C HIS A 77 10.23 -6.49 1.50
N LEU A 78 9.26 -5.99 0.75
CA LEU A 78 8.14 -6.79 0.29
C LEU A 78 8.67 -7.84 -0.71
N GLY A 79 8.37 -9.12 -0.53
CA GLY A 79 8.87 -10.18 -1.42
C GLY A 79 8.45 -9.97 -2.88
N ASP A 80 9.27 -10.37 -3.84
CA ASP A 80 8.88 -10.39 -5.24
C ASP A 80 7.82 -11.48 -5.46
N LEU A 81 6.74 -11.11 -6.13
CA LEU A 81 5.79 -12.09 -6.64
C LEU A 81 6.48 -12.77 -7.81
N ASN A 82 6.70 -14.09 -7.72
CA ASN A 82 7.25 -14.89 -8.82
C ASN A 82 6.28 -14.80 -10.01
N ALA A 83 6.59 -13.94 -10.97
CA ALA A 83 5.78 -13.65 -12.15
C ALA A 83 5.91 -14.74 -13.24
N THR A 84 6.04 -16.01 -12.87
CA THR A 84 6.44 -17.09 -13.78
C THR A 84 5.30 -17.78 -14.55
N SER A 85 4.09 -17.21 -14.67
CA SER A 85 3.10 -17.79 -15.61
C SER A 85 2.06 -16.80 -16.14
N ASN A 86 2.09 -16.57 -17.45
CA ASN A 86 1.18 -15.69 -18.21
C ASN A 86 -0.28 -16.20 -18.31
N VAL A 87 -0.65 -17.30 -17.66
CA VAL A 87 -1.97 -17.94 -17.82
C VAL A 87 -2.89 -17.75 -16.58
N ALA A 88 -2.39 -17.10 -15.52
CA ALA A 88 -3.06 -17.01 -14.21
C ALA A 88 -3.42 -15.57 -13.75
N LEU A 89 -3.56 -14.64 -14.70
CA LEU A 89 -3.39 -13.19 -14.47
C LEU A 89 -4.55 -12.43 -13.81
N THR A 90 -5.75 -13.00 -13.63
CA THR A 90 -6.87 -12.28 -12.98
C THR A 90 -7.19 -12.85 -11.60
N ASN A 91 -7.35 -14.17 -11.48
CA ASN A 91 -7.73 -14.81 -10.20
C ASN A 91 -6.60 -14.81 -9.15
N PHE A 92 -5.33 -14.86 -9.55
CA PHE A 92 -4.21 -14.78 -8.60
C PHE A 92 -3.86 -13.34 -8.25
N CYS A 93 -4.06 -12.44 -9.20
CA CYS A 93 -3.53 -11.08 -9.14
C CYS A 93 -4.44 -10.12 -8.38
N TYR A 94 -5.75 -10.35 -8.47
CA TYR A 94 -6.75 -9.56 -7.78
C TYR A 94 -6.48 -9.52 -6.25
N PRO A 95 -6.35 -10.66 -5.54
CA PRO A 95 -6.05 -10.62 -4.12
C PRO A 95 -4.73 -9.91 -3.79
N HIS A 96 -3.70 -10.05 -4.63
CA HIS A 96 -2.40 -9.42 -4.36
C HIS A 96 -2.45 -7.90 -4.45
N MET A 97 -3.10 -7.33 -5.47
CA MET A 97 -3.23 -5.88 -5.59
C MET A 97 -4.10 -5.27 -4.48
N ALA A 98 -5.21 -5.94 -4.14
CA ALA A 98 -6.06 -5.56 -3.02
C ALA A 98 -5.25 -5.52 -1.70
N ASN A 99 -4.50 -6.58 -1.42
CA ASN A 99 -3.66 -6.65 -0.22
C ASN A 99 -2.57 -5.57 -0.19
N LEU A 100 -2.03 -5.14 -1.34
CA LEU A 100 -1.07 -4.03 -1.39
C LEU A 100 -1.71 -2.68 -1.04
N LEU A 101 -2.95 -2.44 -1.47
CA LEU A 101 -3.71 -1.23 -1.13
C LEU A 101 -4.09 -1.21 0.35
N ASP A 102 -4.58 -2.33 0.90
CA ASP A 102 -4.81 -2.47 2.34
C ASP A 102 -3.51 -2.29 3.14
N LEU A 103 -2.41 -2.90 2.68
CA LEU A 103 -1.11 -2.77 3.34
C LEU A 103 -0.59 -1.34 3.31
N TYR A 104 -0.89 -0.58 2.25
CA TYR A 104 -0.58 0.85 2.20
C TYR A 104 -1.35 1.62 3.27
N LEU A 105 -2.66 1.40 3.41
CA LEU A 105 -3.48 2.06 4.45
C LEU A 105 -2.98 1.68 5.85
N PHE A 106 -2.66 0.40 6.05
CA PHE A 106 -2.03 -0.07 7.27
C PHE A 106 -0.71 0.64 7.55
N ALA A 107 0.17 0.75 6.55
CA ALA A 107 1.45 1.42 6.67
C ALA A 107 1.31 2.92 7.00
N ASP A 108 0.27 3.58 6.48
CA ASP A 108 -0.07 4.95 6.84
C ASP A 108 -0.49 5.10 8.30
N MET A 109 -1.39 4.23 8.77
CA MET A 109 -1.79 4.20 10.19
C MET A 109 -0.60 3.92 11.11
N ALA A 110 0.29 3.03 10.69
CA ALA A 110 1.49 2.65 11.45
C ALA A 110 2.68 3.61 11.29
N LYS A 111 2.54 4.68 10.49
CA LYS A 111 3.60 5.67 10.19
C LYS A 111 4.88 5.04 9.63
N LEU A 112 4.71 4.21 8.59
CA LEU A 112 5.77 3.45 7.94
C LEU A 112 6.01 3.93 6.49
N PRO A 113 6.72 5.07 6.28
CA PRO A 113 6.90 5.65 4.94
C PRO A 113 7.60 4.70 3.96
N LEU A 114 8.61 3.95 4.42
CA LEU A 114 9.29 2.96 3.57
C LEU A 114 8.33 1.89 3.04
N LEU A 115 7.41 1.41 3.88
CA LEU A 115 6.44 0.40 3.48
C LEU A 115 5.41 0.97 2.50
N LYS A 116 4.94 2.21 2.72
CA LYS A 116 4.06 2.93 1.78
C LYS A 116 4.68 3.03 0.40
N ASN A 117 5.95 3.42 0.33
CA ASN A 117 6.70 3.55 -0.93
C ASN A 117 6.82 2.19 -1.64
N GLN A 118 7.14 1.12 -0.89
CA GLN A 118 7.22 -0.24 -1.45
C GLN A 118 5.87 -0.76 -1.96
N CYS A 119 4.76 -0.42 -1.29
CA CYS A 119 3.42 -0.76 -1.78
C CYS A 119 3.15 -0.09 -3.14
N ILE A 120 3.42 1.21 -3.29
CA ILE A 120 3.28 1.93 -4.57
C ILE A 120 4.16 1.30 -5.65
N ALA A 121 5.44 1.08 -5.35
CA ALA A 121 6.39 0.49 -6.29
C ALA A 121 5.92 -0.87 -6.83
N LYS A 122 5.45 -1.75 -5.93
CA LYS A 122 4.97 -3.07 -6.31
C LYS A 122 3.65 -3.03 -7.04
N TYR A 123 2.73 -2.16 -6.63
CA TYR A 123 1.47 -1.98 -7.33
C TYR A 123 1.71 -1.53 -8.77
N TYR A 124 2.58 -0.53 -8.97
CA TYR A 124 2.95 -0.05 -10.30
C TYR A 124 3.61 -1.14 -11.16
N LYS A 125 4.64 -1.82 -10.62
CA LYS A 125 5.32 -2.94 -11.31
C LYS A 125 4.32 -4.01 -11.75
N PHE A 126 3.35 -4.30 -10.89
CA PHE A 126 2.28 -5.25 -11.20
C PHE A 126 1.40 -4.75 -12.35
N THR A 127 0.93 -3.50 -12.29
CA THR A 127 0.13 -2.90 -13.36
C THR A 127 0.89 -2.89 -14.69
N LYS A 128 2.19 -2.55 -14.71
CA LYS A 128 3.01 -2.60 -15.93
C LYS A 128 3.14 -4.01 -16.51
N ALA A 129 3.27 -5.02 -15.64
CA ALA A 129 3.42 -6.41 -16.09
C ALA A 129 2.12 -7.00 -16.65
N THR A 130 0.96 -6.49 -16.24
CA THR A 130 -0.33 -7.14 -16.49
C THR A 130 -1.31 -6.29 -17.31
N GLY A 131 -1.09 -4.98 -17.41
CA GLY A 131 -2.06 -4.02 -17.93
C GLY A 131 -3.32 -3.90 -17.08
N TYR A 132 -3.33 -4.47 -15.87
CA TYR A 132 -4.49 -4.55 -15.01
C TYR A 132 -4.40 -3.56 -13.84
N ILE A 133 -5.56 -3.01 -13.46
CA ILE A 133 -5.75 -2.18 -12.27
C ILE A 133 -7.00 -2.62 -11.52
N MET A 134 -6.97 -2.46 -10.20
CA MET A 134 -8.06 -2.83 -9.31
C MET A 134 -9.14 -1.75 -9.26
N THR A 135 -9.95 -1.60 -10.31
CA THR A 135 -11.04 -0.60 -10.32
C THR A 135 -12.03 -0.76 -9.17
N PRO A 136 -12.46 -1.97 -8.75
CA PRO A 136 -13.46 -2.09 -7.68
C PRO A 136 -12.98 -1.56 -6.32
N TRP A 137 -11.67 -1.40 -6.14
CA TRP A 137 -11.08 -0.84 -4.91
C TRP A 137 -10.96 0.68 -4.91
N LEU A 138 -11.17 1.35 -6.05
CA LEU A 138 -11.01 2.81 -6.14
C LEU A 138 -11.98 3.53 -5.20
N SER A 139 -13.23 3.08 -5.12
CA SER A 139 -14.21 3.61 -4.17
C SER A 139 -13.78 3.43 -2.70
N TYR A 140 -13.19 2.29 -2.37
CA TYR A 140 -12.65 2.05 -1.03
C TYR A 140 -11.45 2.97 -0.74
N MET A 141 -10.51 3.09 -1.68
CA MET A 141 -9.35 3.96 -1.53
C MET A 141 -9.75 5.43 -1.37
N TRP A 142 -10.68 5.94 -2.18
CA TRP A 142 -11.20 7.31 -2.05
C TRP A 142 -12.03 7.51 -0.77
N LYS A 143 -12.50 6.46 -0.12
CA LYS A 143 -13.16 6.59 1.18
C LYS A 143 -12.16 6.71 2.34
N TYR A 144 -11.01 6.02 2.27
CA TYR A 144 -10.07 5.86 3.38
C TYR A 144 -8.73 6.58 3.21
N THR A 145 -8.61 7.41 2.17
CA THR A 145 -7.45 8.29 1.97
C THR A 145 -7.88 9.74 1.87
N THR A 146 -6.95 10.69 1.93
CA THR A 146 -7.19 12.12 1.67
C THR A 146 -6.46 12.58 0.41
N LYS A 147 -6.80 13.78 -0.10
CA LYS A 147 -6.22 14.33 -1.34
C LYS A 147 -4.72 14.55 -1.26
N GLU A 148 -4.20 14.77 -0.06
CA GLU A 148 -2.78 15.01 0.22
C GLU A 148 -1.97 13.72 0.20
N MET A 149 -2.62 12.55 0.29
CA MET A 149 -1.93 11.26 0.32
C MET A 149 -1.40 10.89 -1.07
N LEU A 150 -0.11 10.56 -1.14
CA LEU A 150 0.57 10.27 -2.40
C LEU A 150 -0.02 9.08 -3.17
N ILE A 151 -0.68 8.12 -2.50
CA ILE A 151 -1.39 7.02 -3.17
C ILE A 151 -2.57 7.52 -4.02
N ARG A 152 -3.30 8.56 -3.61
CA ARG A 152 -4.39 9.13 -4.42
C ARG A 152 -3.81 9.74 -5.68
N LYS A 153 -2.77 10.56 -5.52
CA LYS A 153 -2.05 11.17 -6.66
C LYS A 153 -1.52 10.10 -7.62
N PHE A 154 -0.87 9.07 -7.09
CA PHE A 154 -0.37 7.94 -7.87
C PHE A 154 -1.47 7.23 -8.66
N LEU A 155 -2.58 6.84 -8.02
CA LEU A 155 -3.68 6.15 -8.68
C LEU A 155 -4.35 7.03 -9.74
N LEU A 156 -4.50 8.33 -9.45
CA LEU A 156 -5.08 9.29 -10.37
C LEU A 156 -4.19 9.48 -11.62
N ASP A 157 -2.88 9.62 -11.43
CA ASP A 157 -1.94 9.73 -12.54
C ASP A 157 -1.86 8.41 -13.34
N LEU A 158 -1.87 7.25 -12.66
CA LEU A 158 -1.90 5.94 -13.30
C LEU A 158 -3.12 5.78 -14.21
N LEU A 159 -4.30 6.13 -13.71
CA LEU A 159 -5.55 6.11 -14.48
C LEU A 159 -5.51 7.09 -15.65
N THR A 160 -4.96 8.29 -15.45
CA THR A 160 -4.96 9.35 -16.48
C THR A 160 -3.98 9.04 -17.62
N TRP A 161 -2.78 8.59 -17.29
CA TRP A 161 -1.66 8.53 -18.24
C TRP A 161 -1.43 7.17 -18.86
N GLU A 162 -1.75 6.08 -18.15
CA GLU A 162 -1.38 4.73 -18.60
C GLU A 162 -2.55 3.79 -18.85
N MET A 163 -3.74 4.08 -18.32
CA MET A 163 -4.89 3.20 -18.48
C MET A 163 -5.66 3.50 -19.78
N PRO A 164 -6.12 2.46 -20.50
CA PRO A 164 -6.85 2.65 -21.75
C PRO A 164 -8.28 3.17 -21.51
N PRO A 165 -8.85 3.97 -22.44
CA PRO A 165 -10.22 4.46 -22.35
C PRO A 165 -11.28 3.38 -22.06
N LEU A 166 -11.08 2.19 -22.64
CA LEU A 166 -11.96 1.02 -22.45
C LEU A 166 -12.17 0.68 -20.95
N LEU A 167 -11.16 0.89 -20.10
CA LEU A 167 -11.27 0.64 -18.66
C LEU A 167 -12.39 1.45 -18.02
N PHE A 168 -12.56 2.72 -18.43
CA PHE A 168 -13.56 3.63 -17.90
C PHE A 168 -14.97 3.29 -18.40
N GLU A 169 -15.07 2.83 -19.65
CA GLU A 169 -16.34 2.38 -20.24
C GLU A 169 -16.85 1.12 -19.53
N THR A 170 -15.98 0.11 -19.36
CA THR A 170 -16.37 -1.20 -18.80
C THR A 170 -16.62 -1.14 -17.30
N ASN A 171 -15.88 -0.31 -16.56
CA ASN A 171 -15.93 -0.27 -15.10
C ASN A 171 -16.46 1.05 -14.53
N SER A 172 -17.24 1.81 -15.31
CA SER A 172 -17.73 3.16 -14.95
C SER A 172 -18.33 3.26 -13.52
N LYS A 173 -18.99 2.19 -13.05
CA LYS A 173 -19.61 2.10 -11.72
C LYS A 173 -18.60 2.06 -10.56
N ASP A 174 -17.37 1.65 -10.80
CA ASP A 174 -16.35 1.51 -9.76
C ASP A 174 -15.71 2.85 -9.35
N PHE A 175 -15.83 3.86 -10.21
CA PHE A 175 -15.26 5.19 -10.01
C PHE A 175 -16.21 6.07 -9.19
N PRO A 176 -15.84 6.48 -7.96
CA PRO A 176 -16.66 7.42 -7.19
C PRO A 176 -16.70 8.79 -7.85
N GLU A 177 -17.75 9.58 -7.58
CA GLU A 177 -17.98 10.88 -8.21
C GLU A 177 -16.78 11.83 -8.08
N GLU A 178 -16.20 11.94 -6.88
CA GLU A 178 -15.00 12.74 -6.63
C GLU A 178 -13.84 12.36 -7.57
N LEU A 179 -13.56 11.05 -7.72
CA LEU A 179 -12.51 10.57 -8.61
C LEU A 179 -12.82 10.92 -10.08
N ARG A 180 -14.09 10.84 -10.52
CA ARG A 180 -14.45 11.17 -11.91
C ARG A 180 -14.16 12.65 -12.24
N LEU A 181 -14.48 13.56 -11.31
CA LEU A 181 -14.16 14.97 -11.45
C LEU A 181 -12.64 15.21 -11.49
N GLU A 182 -11.89 14.58 -10.59
CA GLU A 182 -10.43 14.66 -10.55
C GLU A 182 -9.78 14.12 -11.83
N LEU A 183 -10.30 13.01 -12.39
CA LEU A 183 -9.86 12.45 -13.67
C LEU A 183 -10.12 13.41 -14.83
N LEU A 184 -11.32 14.01 -14.90
CA LEU A 184 -11.65 14.95 -15.97
C LEU A 184 -10.70 16.15 -15.98
N ILE A 185 -10.40 16.69 -14.80
CA ILE A 185 -9.45 17.80 -14.63
C ILE A 185 -8.06 17.37 -15.10
N ASN A 186 -7.57 16.21 -14.65
CA ASN A 186 -6.25 15.71 -15.02
C ASN A 186 -6.12 15.39 -16.51
N MET A 187 -7.13 14.76 -17.11
CA MET A 187 -7.18 14.52 -18.55
C MET A 187 -7.18 15.85 -19.34
N GLY A 188 -7.85 16.89 -18.83
CA GLY A 188 -7.79 18.23 -19.40
C GLY A 188 -6.37 18.78 -19.47
N TYR A 189 -5.57 18.61 -18.40
CA TYR A 189 -4.15 18.99 -18.40
C TYR A 189 -3.34 18.18 -19.42
N VAL A 190 -3.54 16.86 -19.50
CA VAL A 190 -2.84 16.02 -20.49
C VAL A 190 -3.15 16.46 -21.91
N ILE A 191 -4.42 16.75 -22.21
CA ILE A 191 -4.83 17.24 -23.54
C ILE A 191 -4.17 18.59 -23.85
N GLN A 192 -4.06 19.49 -22.87
CA GLN A 192 -3.35 20.76 -23.05
C GLN A 192 -1.87 20.55 -23.38
N VAL A 193 -1.17 19.68 -22.64
CA VAL A 193 0.22 19.32 -22.93
C VAL A 193 0.34 18.71 -24.32
N ALA A 194 -0.60 17.84 -24.70
CA ALA A 194 -0.59 17.14 -25.98
C ALA A 194 -0.69 18.09 -27.19
N ARG A 195 -1.34 19.24 -27.04
CA ARG A 195 -1.40 20.28 -28.09
C ARG A 195 -0.02 20.85 -28.44
N HIS A 196 0.96 20.71 -27.56
CA HIS A 196 2.34 21.16 -27.78
C HIS A 196 3.26 20.09 -28.38
N GLY A 197 2.73 18.90 -28.73
CA GLY A 197 3.44 17.84 -29.45
C GLY A 197 3.76 16.60 -28.60
N THR A 198 3.96 15.47 -29.26
CA THR A 198 4.11 14.14 -28.64
C THR A 198 5.33 14.00 -27.73
N SER A 199 6.47 14.59 -28.11
CA SER A 199 7.68 14.57 -27.28
C SER A 199 7.53 15.32 -25.95
N ALA A 200 6.61 16.28 -25.88
CA ALA A 200 6.28 16.96 -24.63
C ALA A 200 5.45 16.03 -23.72
N ILE A 201 4.47 15.31 -24.28
CA ILE A 201 3.63 14.35 -23.54
C ILE A 201 4.47 13.27 -22.86
N GLU A 202 5.38 12.62 -23.60
CA GLU A 202 6.19 11.52 -23.07
C GLU A 202 7.06 11.98 -21.89
N LYS A 203 7.67 13.16 -21.99
CA LYS A 203 8.48 13.75 -20.91
C LYS A 203 7.64 14.22 -19.73
N SER A 204 6.38 14.56 -19.97
CA SER A 204 5.47 15.07 -18.94
C SER A 204 4.74 13.99 -18.15
N ASN A 205 4.82 12.71 -18.54
CA ASN A 205 4.21 11.63 -17.76
C ASN A 205 4.88 11.54 -16.37
N PRO A 206 4.16 11.85 -15.27
CA PRO A 206 4.75 11.90 -13.93
C PRO A 206 5.15 10.52 -13.40
N LEU A 207 4.63 9.43 -14.00
CA LEU A 207 4.95 8.04 -13.65
C LEU A 207 6.33 7.59 -14.15
N ASN A 208 6.99 8.38 -15.01
CA ASN A 208 8.37 8.14 -15.41
C ASN A 208 9.35 8.19 -14.22
N ASP A 209 8.98 8.88 -13.13
CA ASP A 209 9.73 8.89 -11.88
C ASP A 209 8.80 8.62 -10.69
N LEU A 210 8.84 7.39 -10.16
CA LEU A 210 8.01 7.02 -9.01
C LEU A 210 8.37 7.74 -7.71
N ASN A 211 9.54 8.38 -7.61
CA ASN A 211 9.91 9.16 -6.43
C ASN A 211 8.94 10.33 -6.20
N ASN A 212 8.21 10.77 -7.23
CA ASN A 212 7.12 11.75 -7.13
C ASN A 212 5.98 11.31 -6.21
N TYR A 213 5.90 10.02 -5.87
CA TYR A 213 4.86 9.42 -5.04
C TYR A 213 5.42 8.80 -3.76
N TYR A 214 6.70 9.03 -3.45
CA TYR A 214 7.35 8.47 -2.28
C TYR A 214 7.45 9.47 -1.14
N GLU A 215 7.15 9.00 0.06
CA GLU A 215 7.42 9.74 1.29
C GLU A 215 8.91 9.70 1.59
N LYS A 216 9.42 10.80 2.15
CA LYS A 216 10.80 10.85 2.63
C LYS A 216 10.97 9.82 3.75
N VAL A 217 11.97 8.95 3.59
CA VAL A 217 12.34 7.98 4.61
C VAL A 217 13.51 8.58 5.40
N GLU A 218 13.27 8.90 6.67
CA GLU A 218 14.36 9.27 7.57
C GLU A 218 15.33 8.09 7.68
N LYS A 219 16.62 8.36 7.48
CA LYS A 219 17.65 7.35 7.73
C LYS A 219 17.68 7.13 9.23
N LEU A 220 17.29 5.94 9.68
CA LEU A 220 17.59 5.49 11.03
C LEU A 220 19.11 5.36 11.11
N ASP A 221 19.75 6.21 11.90
CA ASP A 221 21.17 6.10 12.22
C ASP A 221 21.43 4.68 12.77
N ALA A 222 22.39 4.00 12.14
CA ALA A 222 22.69 2.58 12.36
C ALA A 222 23.46 2.32 13.66
#